data_AF-A0A1S3GLD5-F1
#
_entry.id   AF-A0A1S3GLD5-F1
#
_cell.length_a   1.000
_cell.length_b   1.000
_cell.length_c   1.000
_cell.angle_alpha   90.00
_cell.angle_beta   90.00
_cell.angle_gamma   90.00
#
_symmetry.space_group_name_H-M   'P 1'
#
loop_
_entity.id
_entity.type
_entity.pdbx_description
1 polymer ?
#
loop_
_entity_poly.entity_id
_entity_poly.type
_entity_poly.pdbx_seq_one_letter_code
_entity_poly.pdbx_strand_id
1 'polypeptide(L)'
;MSSSHQGACPCQGPAGRPAILYTLLSPSLTASPSVPPSGTHCLCRQHRPVHLCAPHRTCREALDVLAKTVAFLRNLPSFCQLPTQDQRRLLQGSWGPLFLLGLAQDTVTFEVAEAPVPSILKKILLEEPNSRARSEQLPNRPQPSLAAVQWLQCCLESFCSLKLGPKEYAYLKGTILFNPDVPGLQAASLIGHLQQEAHWALCEVLEPWYPAGQGRLARVLLMASTLKSIPPSLLGDLFFRPIIGDVDITGLLEDMLLLR
;
A
#
# COMPACT_ATOMS: atom_id res chain seq x y z
N MET A 1 33.73 -0.24 6.57
CA MET A 1 32.63 -0.25 7.55
C MET A 1 32.13 1.18 7.68
N SER A 2 31.20 1.57 6.82
CA SER A 2 30.74 2.96 6.72
C SER A 2 29.51 3.13 7.60
N SER A 3 29.69 3.73 8.77
CA SER A 3 28.63 4.04 9.72
C SER A 3 27.78 5.19 9.21
N SER A 4 26.58 4.89 8.74
CA SER A 4 25.54 5.86 8.39
C SER A 4 25.15 6.64 9.65
N HIS A 5 25.48 7.93 9.70
CA HIS A 5 25.08 8.81 10.80
C HIS A 5 23.55 8.93 10.85
N GLN A 6 22.95 8.32 11.88
CA GLN A 6 21.53 8.45 12.22
C GLN A 6 21.27 9.88 12.72
N GLY A 7 20.54 10.68 11.93
CA GLY A 7 20.09 12.00 12.37
C GLY A 7 19.17 11.89 13.58
N ALA A 8 19.58 12.43 14.73
CA ALA A 8 18.77 12.48 15.94
C ALA A 8 17.45 13.23 15.70
N CYS A 9 16.35 12.72 16.27
CA CYS A 9 15.07 13.42 16.19
C CYS A 9 15.12 14.67 17.08
N PRO A 10 14.60 15.83 16.65
CA PRO A 10 14.53 17.04 17.50
C PRO A 10 13.69 16.85 18.79
N CYS A 11 12.88 15.79 18.83
CA CYS A 11 12.15 15.31 19.99
C CYS A 11 13.02 14.61 21.06
N GLN A 12 14.27 14.26 20.72
CA GLN A 12 15.24 13.62 21.63
C GLN A 12 16.20 14.64 22.29
N GLY A 13 15.99 15.94 22.08
CA GLY A 13 16.67 16.97 22.87
C GLY A 13 16.14 16.96 24.31
N PRO A 14 16.96 17.35 25.32
CA PRO A 14 16.48 17.46 26.68
C PRO A 14 15.27 18.40 26.68
N ALA A 15 14.13 17.90 27.16
CA ALA A 15 12.88 18.65 27.29
C ALA A 15 13.13 19.84 28.24
N GLY A 16 13.55 20.96 27.66
CA GLY A 16 14.01 22.13 28.41
C GLY A 16 14.25 23.36 27.53
N ARG A 17 13.67 23.41 26.32
CA ARG A 17 13.57 24.65 25.55
C ARG A 17 12.09 24.89 25.27
N PRO A 18 11.47 25.93 25.86
CA PRO A 18 10.13 26.33 25.46
C PRO A 18 10.15 26.59 23.95
N ALA A 19 9.14 26.07 23.25
CA ALA A 19 8.89 26.48 21.87
C ALA A 19 8.91 28.01 21.83
N ILE A 20 9.55 28.60 20.81
CA ILE A 20 9.75 30.06 20.69
C ILE A 20 8.42 30.83 20.86
N LEU A 21 7.28 30.20 20.52
CA LEU A 21 5.94 30.73 20.74
C LEU A 21 5.52 30.79 22.22
N TYR A 22 5.90 29.81 23.03
CA TYR A 22 5.56 29.76 24.46
C TYR A 22 6.29 30.85 25.26
N THR A 23 7.55 31.13 24.92
CA THR A 23 8.34 32.22 25.51
C THR A 23 7.85 33.62 25.11
N LEU A 24 7.17 33.75 23.97
CA LEU A 24 6.57 35.01 23.53
C LEU A 24 5.21 35.28 24.21
N LEU A 25 4.51 34.24 24.67
CA LEU A 25 3.12 34.34 25.15
C LEU A 25 2.96 34.33 26.68
N SER A 26 4.01 34.06 27.47
CA SER A 26 3.87 34.01 28.94
C SER A 26 5.20 34.34 29.66
N PRO A 27 5.41 35.59 30.10
CA PRO A 27 6.70 36.03 30.65
C PRO A 27 6.83 35.82 32.16
N SER A 28 6.20 34.81 32.77
CA SER A 28 6.37 34.52 34.20
C SER A 28 5.93 33.10 34.52
N LEU A 29 6.87 32.23 34.88
CA LEU A 29 6.80 31.29 36.01
C LEU A 29 8.07 30.42 36.04
N THR A 30 8.66 30.40 37.23
CA THR A 30 9.95 29.83 37.61
C THR A 30 9.97 28.30 37.56
N ALA A 31 11.17 27.79 37.28
CA ALA A 31 11.54 26.39 37.13
C ALA A 31 11.18 25.47 38.31
N SER A 32 10.76 24.25 37.98
CA SER A 32 10.80 23.09 38.88
C SER A 32 11.59 21.95 38.21
N PRO A 33 12.38 21.16 38.96
CA PRO A 33 13.27 20.16 38.37
C PRO A 33 12.50 18.86 38.10
N SER A 34 12.42 18.45 36.83
CA SER A 34 11.81 17.18 36.42
C SER A 34 12.85 16.06 36.31
N VAL A 35 12.55 14.94 36.96
CA VAL A 35 13.20 13.62 36.83
C VAL A 35 13.28 13.20 35.35
N PRO A 36 14.38 12.58 34.87
CA PRO A 36 14.51 12.20 33.47
C PRO A 36 13.58 11.02 33.12
N PRO A 37 12.79 11.08 32.03
CA PRO A 37 12.12 9.90 31.52
C PRO A 37 13.12 9.05 30.72
N SER A 38 13.11 7.76 31.01
CA SER A 38 13.79 6.71 30.27
C SER A 38 13.38 6.74 28.79
N GLY A 39 14.37 6.53 27.91
CA GLY A 39 14.28 6.68 26.45
C GLY A 39 13.03 6.05 25.82
N THR A 40 12.02 6.87 25.60
CA THR A 40 10.85 6.55 24.80
C THR A 40 11.17 6.95 23.36
N HIS A 41 11.21 5.98 22.45
CA HIS A 41 11.36 6.23 21.03
C HIS A 41 10.21 7.12 20.54
N CYS A 42 10.47 8.31 20.00
CA CYS A 42 9.39 9.14 19.49
C CYS A 42 8.75 8.51 18.24
N LEU A 43 7.42 8.47 18.23
CA LEU A 43 6.59 8.13 17.08
C LEU A 43 6.77 9.10 15.88
N CYS A 44 7.44 10.24 16.10
CA CYS A 44 7.82 11.23 15.10
C CYS A 44 8.50 10.62 13.87
N ARG A 45 9.30 9.55 14.04
CA ARG A 45 9.99 8.87 12.91
C ARG A 45 9.04 8.00 12.08
N GLN A 46 8.02 7.41 12.70
CA GLN A 46 7.08 6.50 12.04
C GLN A 46 6.15 7.22 11.06
N HIS A 47 5.86 8.50 11.33
CA HIS A 47 5.03 9.35 10.46
C HIS A 47 5.83 10.12 9.41
N ARG A 48 7.15 9.90 9.30
CA ARG A 48 7.95 10.61 8.29
C ARG A 48 7.55 10.17 6.89
N PRO A 49 7.44 11.12 5.96
CA PRO A 49 7.20 10.78 4.58
C PRO A 49 8.39 10.03 4.00
N VAL A 50 8.12 9.08 3.11
CA VAL A 50 9.14 8.33 2.39
C VAL A 50 8.92 8.38 0.88
N HIS A 51 9.97 8.09 0.13
CA HIS A 51 9.92 7.91 -1.33
C HIS A 51 10.72 6.67 -1.72
N LEU A 52 10.41 6.10 -2.88
CA LEU A 52 11.18 4.98 -3.45
C LEU A 52 12.61 5.43 -3.77
N CYS A 53 13.59 4.60 -3.43
CA CYS A 53 15.00 4.85 -3.79
C CYS A 53 15.22 4.80 -5.32
N ALA A 54 14.52 3.88 -6.00
CA ALA A 54 14.63 3.66 -7.45
C ALA A 54 13.24 3.74 -8.12
N PRO A 55 12.60 4.93 -8.16
CA PRO A 55 11.21 5.07 -8.57
C PRO A 55 10.97 4.55 -9.99
N HIS A 56 11.82 4.89 -10.97
CA HIS A 56 11.64 4.44 -12.35
C HIS A 56 11.64 2.91 -12.51
N ARG A 57 12.51 2.20 -11.78
CA ARG A 57 12.59 0.73 -11.85
C ARG A 57 11.36 0.11 -11.17
N THR A 58 11.13 0.44 -9.91
CA THR A 58 10.07 -0.17 -9.09
C THR A 58 8.68 0.14 -9.65
N CYS A 59 8.43 1.39 -10.06
CA CYS A 59 7.14 1.77 -10.62
C CYS A 59 6.90 1.11 -11.98
N ARG A 60 7.94 0.85 -12.78
CA ARG A 60 7.80 0.06 -14.03
C ARG A 60 7.41 -1.38 -13.75
N GLU A 61 8.07 -2.04 -12.80
CA GLU A 61 7.71 -3.40 -12.37
C GLU A 61 6.27 -3.45 -11.83
N ALA A 62 5.85 -2.43 -11.06
CA ALA A 62 4.48 -2.29 -10.60
C ALA A 62 3.47 -2.11 -11.75
N LEU A 63 3.80 -1.29 -12.76
CA LEU A 63 2.94 -1.15 -13.95
C LEU A 63 2.82 -2.46 -14.73
N ASP A 64 3.90 -3.23 -14.84
CA ASP A 64 3.87 -4.56 -15.47
C ASP A 64 2.95 -5.52 -14.69
N VAL A 65 3.00 -5.49 -13.36
CA VAL A 65 2.10 -6.27 -12.49
C VAL A 65 0.64 -5.84 -12.67
N LEU A 66 0.38 -4.55 -12.77
CA LEU A 66 -0.95 -4.00 -13.02
C LEU A 66 -1.51 -4.46 -14.37
N ALA A 67 -0.68 -4.41 -15.42
CA ALA A 67 -1.03 -4.90 -16.75
C ALA A 67 -1.31 -6.42 -16.74
N LYS A 68 -0.49 -7.22 -16.05
CA LYS A 68 -0.74 -8.66 -15.84
C LYS A 68 -2.06 -8.92 -15.10
N THR A 69 -2.43 -8.05 -14.17
CA THR A 69 -3.70 -8.14 -13.42
C THR A 69 -4.88 -7.90 -14.35
N VAL A 70 -4.82 -6.86 -15.18
CA VAL A 70 -5.84 -6.60 -16.23
C VAL A 70 -5.91 -7.76 -17.22
N ALA A 71 -4.77 -8.28 -17.66
CA ALA A 71 -4.71 -9.43 -18.57
C ALA A 71 -5.34 -10.68 -17.94
N PHE A 72 -5.09 -10.95 -16.66
CA PHE A 72 -5.74 -12.03 -15.92
C PHE A 72 -7.27 -11.90 -15.95
N LEU A 73 -7.81 -10.71 -15.66
CA LEU A 73 -9.26 -10.47 -15.67
C LEU A 73 -9.88 -10.70 -17.05
N ARG A 74 -9.24 -10.17 -18.11
CA ARG A 74 -9.69 -10.33 -19.49
C ARG A 74 -9.60 -11.76 -20.01
N ASN A 75 -8.67 -12.55 -19.48
CA ASN A 75 -8.47 -13.94 -19.89
C ASN A 75 -9.33 -14.92 -19.07
N LEU A 76 -10.15 -14.45 -18.13
CA LEU A 76 -11.08 -15.27 -17.36
C LEU A 76 -12.46 -15.29 -18.04
N PRO A 77 -12.90 -16.42 -18.64
CA PRO A 77 -14.21 -16.50 -19.30
C PRO A 77 -15.36 -16.19 -18.34
N SER A 78 -15.33 -16.74 -17.13
CA SER A 78 -16.36 -16.53 -16.11
C SER A 78 -16.50 -15.07 -15.69
N PHE A 79 -15.41 -14.30 -15.71
CA PHE A 79 -15.44 -12.86 -15.44
C PHE A 79 -16.03 -12.08 -16.62
N CYS A 80 -15.60 -12.42 -17.84
CA CYS A 80 -16.03 -11.74 -19.06
C CYS A 80 -17.52 -11.93 -19.37
N GLN A 81 -18.15 -12.98 -18.85
CA GLN A 81 -19.58 -13.25 -18.98
C GLN A 81 -20.46 -12.45 -17.99
N LEU A 82 -19.87 -11.83 -16.96
CA LEU A 82 -20.62 -11.03 -15.99
C LEU A 82 -21.09 -9.71 -16.62
N PRO A 83 -22.17 -9.09 -16.11
CA PRO A 83 -22.57 -7.75 -16.52
C PRO A 83 -21.42 -6.75 -16.38
N THR A 84 -21.24 -5.84 -17.34
CA THR A 84 -20.14 -4.86 -17.33
C THR A 84 -20.13 -3.99 -16.07
N GLN A 85 -21.30 -3.73 -15.49
CA GLN A 85 -21.38 -2.99 -14.21
C GLN A 85 -20.82 -3.80 -13.04
N ASP A 86 -21.05 -5.11 -13.02
CA ASP A 86 -20.52 -6.01 -12.00
C ASP A 86 -19.00 -6.21 -12.18
N GLN A 87 -18.52 -6.35 -13.42
CA GLN A 87 -17.08 -6.41 -13.72
C GLN A 87 -16.33 -5.20 -13.14
N ARG A 88 -16.87 -3.98 -13.34
CA ARG A 88 -16.29 -2.75 -12.78
C ARG A 88 -16.30 -2.75 -11.26
N ARG A 89 -17.43 -3.10 -10.64
CA ARG A 89 -17.54 -3.16 -9.17
C ARG A 89 -16.57 -4.17 -8.55
N LEU A 90 -16.43 -5.34 -9.14
CA LEU A 90 -15.48 -6.35 -8.70
C LEU A 90 -14.04 -5.86 -8.85
N LEU A 91 -13.69 -5.22 -9.97
CA LEU A 91 -12.38 -4.59 -10.16
C LEU A 91 -12.11 -3.53 -9.08
N GLN A 92 -13.03 -2.59 -8.87
CA GLN A 92 -12.92 -1.52 -7.88
C GLN A 92 -12.62 -2.08 -6.48
N GLY A 93 -13.30 -3.17 -6.10
CA GLY A 93 -13.14 -3.80 -4.79
C GLY A 93 -11.93 -4.74 -4.65
N SER A 94 -11.32 -5.18 -5.75
CA SER A 94 -10.30 -6.24 -5.73
C SER A 94 -8.94 -5.86 -6.30
N TRP A 95 -8.81 -4.74 -7.02
CA TRP A 95 -7.55 -4.40 -7.70
C TRP A 95 -6.36 -4.28 -6.76
N GLY A 96 -6.52 -3.66 -5.59
CA GLY A 96 -5.44 -3.48 -4.61
C GLY A 96 -4.89 -4.83 -4.11
N PRO A 97 -5.75 -5.71 -3.55
CA PRO A 97 -5.34 -7.06 -3.17
C PRO A 97 -4.76 -7.90 -4.32
N LEU A 98 -5.35 -7.82 -5.53
CA LEU A 98 -4.84 -8.55 -6.70
C LEU A 98 -3.46 -8.05 -7.13
N PHE A 99 -3.25 -6.73 -7.09
CA PHE A 99 -1.97 -6.09 -7.35
C PHE A 99 -0.90 -6.53 -6.33
N LEU A 100 -1.24 -6.57 -5.04
CA LEU A 100 -0.33 -7.05 -3.99
C LEU A 100 0.05 -8.53 -4.17
N LEU A 101 -0.91 -9.39 -4.54
CA LEU A 101 -0.60 -10.77 -4.92
C LEU A 101 0.32 -10.83 -6.13
N GLY A 102 0.14 -9.92 -7.09
CA GLY A 102 1.00 -9.79 -8.26
C GLY A 102 2.44 -9.37 -7.89
N LEU A 103 2.60 -8.39 -7.00
CA LEU A 103 3.92 -7.98 -6.50
C LEU A 103 4.64 -9.14 -5.80
N ALA A 104 3.91 -9.89 -4.97
CA ALA A 104 4.45 -11.07 -4.30
C ALA A 104 4.81 -12.18 -5.31
N GLN A 105 3.95 -12.43 -6.30
CA GLN A 105 4.15 -13.45 -7.33
C GLN A 105 5.36 -13.15 -8.23
N ASP A 106 5.55 -11.87 -8.61
CA ASP A 106 6.66 -11.41 -9.44
C ASP A 106 7.92 -11.09 -8.60
N THR A 107 7.86 -11.28 -7.28
CA THR A 107 8.98 -11.01 -6.34
C THR A 107 9.53 -9.59 -6.44
N VAL A 108 8.64 -8.60 -6.62
CA VAL A 108 9.03 -7.20 -6.75
C VAL A 108 9.55 -6.69 -5.40
N THR A 109 10.83 -6.29 -5.38
CA THR A 109 11.47 -5.71 -4.21
C THR A 109 11.68 -4.21 -4.39
N PHE A 110 11.54 -3.46 -3.30
CA PHE A 110 11.71 -2.03 -3.32
C PHE A 110 12.25 -1.51 -1.99
N GLU A 111 13.07 -0.47 -2.10
CA GLU A 111 13.64 0.25 -0.96
C GLU A 111 13.07 1.66 -0.91
N VAL A 112 12.96 2.20 0.30
CA VAL A 112 12.50 3.56 0.54
C VAL A 112 13.51 4.36 1.35
N ALA A 113 13.60 5.64 1.03
CA ALA A 113 14.36 6.64 1.78
C ALA A 113 13.42 7.66 2.40
N GLU A 114 13.80 8.20 3.57
CA GLU A 114 13.09 9.33 4.17
C GLU A 114 13.11 10.51 3.20
N ALA A 115 11.93 11.06 2.90
CA ALA A 115 11.84 12.29 2.14
C ALA A 115 12.31 13.47 3.01
N PRO A 116 13.16 14.37 2.50
CA PRO A 116 13.56 15.55 3.25
C PRO A 116 12.32 16.41 3.52
N VAL A 117 11.95 16.55 4.79
CA VAL A 117 10.85 17.42 5.21
C VAL A 117 11.29 18.87 4.92
N PRO A 118 10.67 19.60 3.98
CA PRO A 118 11.03 21.01 3.79
C PRO A 118 10.70 21.75 5.08
N SER A 119 11.67 22.50 5.62
CA SER A 119 11.40 23.29 6.82
C SER A 119 10.31 24.31 6.48
N ILE A 120 9.32 24.43 7.37
CA ILE A 120 8.21 25.38 7.22
C ILE A 120 8.77 26.79 6.96
N LEU A 121 9.88 27.15 7.60
CA LEU A 121 10.61 28.39 7.37
C LEU A 121 11.16 28.51 5.95
N LYS A 122 11.76 27.46 5.39
CA LYS A 122 12.26 27.49 4.00
C LYS A 122 11.11 27.61 3.00
N LYS A 123 9.95 27.04 3.31
CA LYS A 123 8.73 27.18 2.50
C LYS A 123 8.19 28.61 2.55
N ILE A 124 8.08 29.20 3.74
CA ILE A 124 7.63 30.59 3.94
C ILE A 124 8.62 31.61 3.34
N LEU A 125 9.93 31.33 3.40
CA LEU A 125 10.97 32.26 2.97
C LEU A 125 11.33 32.18 1.48
N LEU A 126 11.05 31.06 0.80
CA LEU A 126 11.42 30.86 -0.62
C LEU A 126 10.23 30.77 -1.58
N GLU A 127 8.98 30.71 -1.10
CA GLU A 127 7.80 30.84 -1.96
C GLU A 127 7.54 32.32 -2.27
N GLU A 128 8.13 32.83 -3.37
CA GLU A 128 7.70 34.13 -3.93
C GLU A 128 6.27 34.00 -4.51
N PRO A 129 5.38 35.00 -4.34
CA PRO A 129 3.97 34.87 -4.68
C PRO A 129 3.64 34.69 -6.18
N ASN A 130 4.61 34.83 -7.09
CA ASN A 130 4.35 35.10 -8.50
C ASN A 130 4.80 34.03 -9.52
N SER A 131 5.26 32.84 -9.11
CA SER A 131 5.58 31.75 -10.04
C SER A 131 4.62 30.56 -9.88
N ARG A 132 3.32 30.79 -10.06
CA ARG A 132 2.27 29.74 -10.09
C ARG A 132 2.20 28.97 -11.43
N ALA A 133 3.31 28.86 -12.16
CA ALA A 133 3.32 28.32 -13.52
C ALA A 133 4.45 27.31 -13.76
N ARG A 134 4.73 26.39 -12.83
CA ARG A 134 5.33 25.07 -13.16
C ARG A 134 5.46 24.02 -12.04
N SER A 135 4.66 24.06 -11.00
CA SER A 135 4.57 22.94 -10.05
C SER A 135 3.14 22.81 -9.54
N GLU A 136 2.32 22.03 -10.24
CA GLU A 136 1.05 21.52 -9.73
C GLU A 136 1.32 20.44 -8.66
N GLN A 137 2.13 20.74 -7.65
CA GLN A 137 2.09 19.98 -6.40
C GLN A 137 1.01 20.61 -5.53
N LEU A 138 -0.21 20.07 -5.65
CA LEU A 138 -1.29 20.35 -4.72
C LEU A 138 -0.76 20.18 -3.27
N PRO A 139 -0.81 21.19 -2.38
CA PRO A 139 0.05 21.23 -1.19
C PRO A 139 -0.27 20.22 -0.08
N ASN A 140 -1.27 19.34 -0.22
CA ASN A 140 -1.90 18.70 0.94
C ASN A 140 -2.25 17.21 0.80
N ARG A 141 -1.79 16.49 -0.23
CA ARG A 141 -2.02 15.03 -0.25
C ARG A 141 -0.95 14.33 0.62
N PRO A 142 -1.35 13.53 1.63
CA PRO A 142 -0.42 12.86 2.53
C PRO A 142 0.54 11.95 1.75
N GLN A 143 1.84 12.14 1.96
CA GLN A 143 2.85 11.22 1.45
C GLN A 143 2.82 9.91 2.25
N PRO A 144 3.21 8.78 1.65
CA PRO A 144 3.26 7.51 2.36
C PRO A 144 4.20 7.63 3.55
N SER A 145 3.73 7.20 4.73
CA SER A 145 4.53 7.23 5.95
C SER A 145 5.47 6.03 6.01
N LEU A 146 6.62 6.22 6.66
CA LEU A 146 7.60 5.15 6.88
C LEU A 146 6.95 3.91 7.51
N ALA A 147 6.10 4.08 8.53
CA ALA A 147 5.43 2.95 9.18
C ALA A 147 4.46 2.20 8.26
N ALA A 148 3.69 2.91 7.43
CA ALA A 148 2.79 2.27 6.48
C ALA A 148 3.56 1.45 5.43
N VAL A 149 4.67 1.99 4.93
CA VAL A 149 5.51 1.30 3.94
C VAL A 149 6.27 0.12 4.56
N GLN A 150 6.81 0.26 5.77
CA GLN A 150 7.44 -0.86 6.48
C GLN A 150 6.45 -1.98 6.75
N TRP A 151 5.23 -1.64 7.16
CA TRP A 151 4.18 -2.63 7.34
C TRP A 151 3.83 -3.36 6.04
N LEU A 152 3.67 -2.63 4.92
CA LEU A 152 3.51 -3.21 3.59
C LEU A 152 4.65 -4.18 3.24
N GLN A 153 5.91 -3.78 3.44
CA GLN A 153 7.07 -4.64 3.19
C GLN A 153 7.02 -5.92 4.04
N CYS A 154 6.74 -5.81 5.34
CA CYS A 154 6.61 -6.97 6.21
C CYS A 154 5.48 -7.92 5.77
N CYS A 155 4.34 -7.39 5.31
CA CYS A 155 3.23 -8.19 4.81
C CYS A 155 3.62 -8.94 3.53
N LEU A 156 4.30 -8.28 2.59
CA LEU A 156 4.77 -8.91 1.34
C LEU A 156 5.82 -9.98 1.62
N GLU A 157 6.81 -9.71 2.47
CA GLU A 157 7.83 -10.69 2.86
C GLU A 157 7.21 -11.93 3.53
N SER A 158 6.29 -11.70 4.47
CA SER A 158 5.56 -12.78 5.16
C SER A 158 4.74 -13.61 4.16
N PHE A 159 4.07 -12.97 3.21
CA PHE A 159 3.30 -13.66 2.18
C PHE A 159 4.20 -14.46 1.23
N CYS A 160 5.31 -13.87 0.76
CA CYS A 160 6.28 -14.55 -0.11
C CYS A 160 6.91 -15.79 0.55
N SER A 161 7.07 -15.78 1.88
CA SER A 161 7.58 -16.93 2.65
C SER A 161 6.71 -18.19 2.55
N LEU A 162 5.43 -18.04 2.16
CA LEU A 162 4.49 -19.15 1.97
C LEU A 162 4.79 -19.97 0.70
N LYS A 163 5.63 -19.44 -0.21
CA LYS A 163 6.10 -20.11 -1.44
C LYS A 163 4.94 -20.68 -2.27
N LEU A 164 3.98 -19.83 -2.62
CA LEU A 164 2.84 -20.23 -3.43
C LEU A 164 3.26 -20.59 -4.86
N GLY A 165 2.69 -21.67 -5.40
CA GLY A 165 2.82 -22.05 -6.79
C GLY A 165 1.87 -21.28 -7.72
N PRO A 166 2.07 -21.33 -9.05
CA PRO A 166 1.24 -20.61 -10.01
C PRO A 166 -0.26 -20.91 -9.93
N LYS A 167 -0.63 -22.19 -9.71
CA LYS A 167 -2.03 -22.61 -9.55
C LYS A 167 -2.66 -22.04 -8.28
N GLU A 168 -1.93 -22.05 -7.18
CA GLU A 168 -2.37 -21.51 -5.89
C GLU A 168 -2.62 -20.01 -5.99
N TYR A 169 -1.73 -19.27 -6.65
CA TYR A 169 -1.95 -17.86 -6.96
C TYR A 169 -3.20 -17.63 -7.82
N ALA A 170 -3.43 -18.45 -8.84
CA ALA A 170 -4.59 -18.32 -9.71
C ALA A 170 -5.91 -18.50 -8.95
N TYR A 171 -6.03 -19.56 -8.13
CA TYR A 171 -7.24 -19.82 -7.33
C TYR A 171 -7.43 -18.82 -6.19
N LEU A 172 -6.34 -18.36 -5.57
CA LEU A 172 -6.41 -17.29 -4.58
C LEU A 172 -6.88 -15.98 -5.21
N LYS A 173 -6.36 -15.61 -6.39
CA LYS A 173 -6.83 -14.44 -7.14
C LYS A 173 -8.32 -14.57 -7.48
N GLY A 174 -8.78 -15.74 -7.92
CA GLY A 174 -10.21 -16.01 -8.14
C GLY A 174 -11.07 -15.83 -6.88
N THR A 175 -10.62 -16.37 -5.75
CA THR A 175 -11.30 -16.24 -4.44
C THR A 175 -11.43 -14.78 -4.00
N ILE A 176 -10.41 -13.95 -4.29
CA ILE A 176 -10.42 -12.51 -3.99
C ILE A 176 -11.29 -11.73 -4.98
N LEU A 177 -11.23 -12.07 -6.26
CA LEU A 177 -11.93 -11.38 -7.34
C LEU A 177 -13.44 -11.54 -7.24
N PHE A 178 -13.92 -12.78 -7.10
CA PHE A 178 -15.35 -13.08 -7.10
C PHE A 178 -15.94 -12.85 -5.71
N ASN A 179 -16.05 -11.58 -5.29
CA ASN A 179 -16.64 -11.24 -3.99
C ASN A 179 -18.14 -10.93 -4.13
N PRO A 180 -19.06 -11.79 -3.65
CA PRO A 180 -20.51 -11.55 -3.74
C PRO A 180 -20.99 -10.44 -2.79
N ASP A 181 -20.19 -10.04 -1.81
CA ASP A 181 -20.56 -9.02 -0.82
C ASP A 181 -20.40 -7.58 -1.33
N VAL A 182 -19.94 -7.40 -2.57
CA VAL A 182 -19.80 -6.07 -3.16
C VAL A 182 -21.20 -5.47 -3.38
N PRO A 183 -21.48 -4.26 -2.86
CA PRO A 183 -22.81 -3.68 -2.92
C PRO A 183 -23.23 -3.34 -4.36
N GLY A 184 -24.50 -3.64 -4.68
CA GLY A 184 -25.11 -3.29 -5.96
C GLY A 184 -24.80 -4.25 -7.12
N LEU A 185 -24.24 -5.44 -6.84
CA LEU A 185 -24.07 -6.49 -7.85
C LEU A 185 -25.41 -6.99 -8.39
N GLN A 186 -25.49 -7.17 -9.71
CA GLN A 186 -26.67 -7.74 -10.38
C GLN A 186 -26.65 -9.28 -10.32
N ALA A 187 -25.47 -9.89 -10.46
CA ALA A 187 -25.27 -11.33 -10.52
C ALA A 187 -24.62 -11.90 -9.24
N ALA A 188 -24.96 -11.37 -8.06
CA ALA A 188 -24.35 -11.76 -6.78
C ALA A 188 -24.37 -13.27 -6.51
N SER A 189 -25.47 -13.96 -6.87
CA SER A 189 -25.56 -15.42 -6.72
C SER A 189 -24.58 -16.18 -7.61
N LEU A 190 -24.43 -15.79 -8.88
CA LEU A 190 -23.44 -16.41 -9.78
C LEU A 190 -22.01 -16.14 -9.28
N ILE A 191 -21.73 -14.92 -8.86
CA ILE A 191 -20.43 -14.53 -8.30
C ILE A 191 -20.11 -15.35 -7.05
N GLY A 192 -21.10 -15.60 -6.18
CA GLY A 192 -20.93 -16.47 -5.01
C GLY A 192 -20.56 -17.90 -5.38
N HIS A 193 -21.20 -18.49 -6.40
CA HIS A 193 -20.81 -19.81 -6.89
C HIS A 193 -19.38 -19.83 -7.44
N LEU A 194 -19.00 -18.83 -8.25
CA LEU A 194 -17.63 -18.71 -8.78
C LEU A 194 -16.59 -18.56 -7.66
N GLN A 195 -16.94 -17.84 -6.59
CA GLN A 195 -16.09 -17.74 -5.41
C GLN A 195 -15.91 -19.09 -4.73
N GLN A 196 -17.01 -19.83 -4.55
CA GLN A 196 -17.00 -21.14 -3.92
C GLN A 196 -16.16 -22.15 -4.72
N GLU A 197 -16.30 -22.15 -6.05
CA GLU A 197 -15.48 -22.98 -6.94
C GLU A 197 -13.98 -22.63 -6.83
N ALA A 198 -13.64 -21.34 -6.87
CA ALA A 198 -12.26 -20.89 -6.73
C ALA A 198 -11.68 -21.25 -5.34
N HIS A 199 -12.48 -21.12 -4.29
CA HIS A 199 -12.09 -21.51 -2.93
C HIS A 199 -11.89 -23.02 -2.82
N TRP A 200 -12.81 -23.82 -3.35
CA TRP A 200 -12.71 -25.27 -3.30
C TRP A 200 -11.48 -25.78 -4.07
N ALA A 201 -11.23 -25.24 -5.26
CA ALA A 201 -10.02 -25.54 -6.03
C ALA A 201 -8.73 -25.13 -5.29
N LEU A 202 -8.76 -24.02 -4.54
CA LEU A 202 -7.66 -23.62 -3.66
C LEU A 202 -7.44 -24.63 -2.52
N CYS A 203 -8.52 -25.09 -1.88
CA CYS A 203 -8.47 -26.11 -0.83
C CYS A 203 -7.82 -27.39 -1.34
N GLU A 204 -8.25 -27.90 -2.49
CA GLU A 204 -7.69 -29.14 -3.06
C GLU A 204 -6.19 -29.05 -3.35
N VAL A 205 -5.70 -27.89 -3.78
CA VAL A 205 -4.27 -27.70 -4.06
C VAL A 205 -3.44 -27.48 -2.80
N LEU A 206 -3.97 -26.75 -1.81
CA LEU A 206 -3.22 -26.41 -0.59
C LEU A 206 -3.26 -27.50 0.48
N GLU A 207 -4.35 -28.27 0.53
CA GLU A 207 -4.55 -29.38 1.46
C GLU A 207 -4.92 -30.64 0.68
N PRO A 208 -3.92 -31.28 0.02
CA PRO A 208 -4.12 -32.63 -0.50
C PRO A 208 -4.50 -33.56 0.64
N TRP A 209 -5.18 -34.67 0.33
CA TRP A 209 -5.68 -35.70 1.26
C TRP A 209 -4.69 -36.25 2.31
N TYR A 210 -3.42 -35.84 2.31
CA TYR A 210 -2.37 -36.26 3.22
C TYR A 210 -2.12 -35.29 4.39
N PRO A 211 -1.84 -35.79 5.61
CA PRO A 211 -1.77 -34.99 6.84
C PRO A 211 -0.58 -34.00 6.93
N ALA A 212 0.39 -34.05 6.03
CA ALA A 212 1.57 -33.17 6.06
C ALA A 212 1.27 -31.69 5.73
N GLY A 213 0.08 -31.37 5.21
CA GLY A 213 -0.31 -30.03 4.76
C GLY A 213 -1.34 -29.30 5.63
N GLN A 214 -1.75 -29.85 6.77
CA GLN A 214 -2.86 -29.30 7.57
C GLN A 214 -2.60 -27.85 8.01
N GLY A 215 -3.55 -26.95 7.72
CA GLY A 215 -3.51 -25.54 8.11
C GLY A 215 -2.77 -24.64 7.13
N ARG A 216 -2.28 -25.16 6.00
CA ARG A 216 -1.66 -24.34 4.94
C ARG A 216 -2.69 -23.40 4.30
N LEU A 217 -3.90 -23.90 4.04
CA LEU A 217 -5.02 -23.10 3.54
C LEU A 217 -5.32 -21.94 4.49
N ALA A 218 -5.51 -22.24 5.78
CA ALA A 218 -5.78 -21.23 6.80
C ALA A 218 -4.68 -20.15 6.85
N ARG A 219 -3.41 -20.56 6.81
CA ARG A 219 -2.27 -19.62 6.79
C ARG A 219 -2.28 -18.72 5.55
N VAL A 220 -2.53 -19.30 4.36
CA VAL A 220 -2.60 -18.54 3.10
C VAL A 220 -3.76 -17.53 3.15
N LEU A 221 -4.95 -17.95 3.59
CA LEU A 221 -6.12 -17.07 3.67
C LEU A 221 -5.95 -15.95 4.71
N LEU A 222 -5.29 -16.24 5.84
CA LEU A 222 -4.97 -15.23 6.85
C LEU A 222 -4.00 -14.19 6.30
N MET A 223 -2.91 -14.61 5.64
CA MET A 223 -1.95 -13.68 5.04
C MET A 223 -2.57 -12.89 3.88
N ALA A 224 -3.42 -13.52 3.06
CA ALA A 224 -4.18 -12.83 2.02
C ALA A 224 -5.13 -11.78 2.62
N SER A 225 -5.74 -12.07 3.77
CA SER A 225 -6.57 -11.11 4.51
C SER A 225 -5.75 -9.95 5.08
N THR A 226 -4.52 -10.21 5.53
CA THR A 226 -3.58 -9.15 5.92
C THR A 226 -3.20 -8.27 4.72
N LEU A 227 -3.00 -8.84 3.53
CA LEU A 227 -2.76 -8.03 2.32
C LEU A 227 -3.98 -7.17 1.95
N LYS A 228 -5.19 -7.70 2.13
CA LYS A 228 -6.45 -6.96 1.86
C LYS A 228 -6.65 -5.72 2.74
N SER A 229 -6.05 -5.66 3.93
CA SER A 229 -6.19 -4.49 4.80
C SER A 229 -5.28 -3.32 4.40
N ILE A 230 -4.36 -3.52 3.44
CA ILE A 230 -3.53 -2.45 2.91
C ILE A 230 -4.39 -1.52 2.04
N PRO A 231 -4.46 -0.21 2.35
CA PRO A 231 -5.32 0.71 1.63
C PRO A 231 -4.81 0.92 0.20
N PRO A 232 -5.66 0.86 -0.83
CA PRO A 232 -5.24 1.06 -2.22
C PRO A 232 -4.67 2.46 -2.50
N SER A 233 -5.03 3.46 -1.69
CA SER A 233 -4.43 4.81 -1.74
C SER A 233 -2.93 4.80 -1.48
N LEU A 234 -2.46 3.99 -0.51
CA LEU A 234 -1.03 3.82 -0.25
C LEU A 234 -0.30 3.28 -1.47
N LEU A 235 -0.92 2.34 -2.19
CA LEU A 235 -0.36 1.74 -3.41
C LEU A 235 -0.29 2.75 -4.55
N GLY A 236 -1.37 3.52 -4.73
CA GLY A 236 -1.45 4.68 -5.62
C GLY A 236 -0.29 5.66 -5.41
N ASP A 237 -0.18 6.14 -4.18
CA ASP A 237 0.79 7.16 -3.79
C ASP A 237 2.25 6.66 -3.86
N LEU A 238 2.49 5.38 -3.54
CA LEU A 238 3.84 4.80 -3.51
C LEU A 238 4.33 4.36 -4.90
N PHE A 239 3.53 3.58 -5.64
CA PHE A 239 3.99 2.89 -6.85
C PHE A 239 3.63 3.59 -8.16
N PHE A 240 2.59 4.41 -8.19
CA PHE A 240 2.07 4.93 -9.45
C PHE A 240 2.27 6.44 -9.58
N ARG A 241 2.01 7.18 -8.50
CA ARG A 241 2.18 8.64 -8.47
C ARG A 241 3.54 9.14 -8.99
N PRO A 242 4.69 8.48 -8.73
CA PRO A 242 5.98 8.95 -9.25
C PRO A 242 6.12 8.94 -10.78
N ILE A 243 5.32 8.13 -11.51
CA ILE A 243 5.39 8.03 -12.97
C ILE A 243 4.18 8.68 -13.65
N ILE A 244 2.96 8.37 -13.17
CA ILE A 244 1.73 8.81 -13.84
C ILE A 244 1.04 9.99 -13.15
N GLY A 245 1.60 10.51 -12.05
CA GLY A 245 1.05 11.66 -11.33
C GLY A 245 -0.24 11.32 -10.58
N ASP A 246 -1.12 12.31 -10.43
CA ASP A 246 -2.36 12.20 -9.63
C ASP A 246 -3.52 11.52 -10.39
N VAL A 247 -3.21 10.51 -11.22
CA VAL A 247 -4.20 9.72 -11.97
C VAL A 247 -4.97 8.80 -11.03
N ASP A 248 -6.30 8.71 -11.20
CA ASP A 248 -7.11 7.69 -10.52
C ASP A 248 -6.83 6.32 -11.12
N ILE A 249 -6.11 5.49 -10.37
CA ILE A 249 -5.76 4.11 -10.76
C ILE A 249 -7.01 3.28 -11.02
N THR A 250 -8.09 3.54 -10.28
CA THR A 250 -9.33 2.78 -10.42
C THR A 250 -9.98 3.07 -11.77
N GLY A 251 -10.15 4.36 -12.11
CA GLY A 251 -10.60 4.78 -13.44
C GLY A 251 -9.70 4.29 -14.57
N LEU A 252 -8.37 4.39 -14.40
CA LEU A 252 -7.41 3.88 -15.38
C LEU A 252 -7.60 2.37 -15.64
N LEU A 253 -7.79 1.58 -14.59
CA LEU A 253 -8.02 0.14 -14.70
C LEU A 253 -9.34 -0.18 -15.38
N GLU A 254 -10.39 0.60 -15.14
CA GLU A 254 -11.67 0.45 -15.84
C GLU A 254 -11.53 0.74 -17.34
N ASP A 255 -10.86 1.84 -17.69
CA ASP A 255 -10.59 2.20 -19.08
C ASP A 255 -9.75 1.12 -19.76
N MET A 256 -8.73 0.63 -19.07
CA MET A 256 -7.96 -0.52 -19.52
C MET A 256 -8.88 -1.71 -19.73
N LEU A 257 -9.72 -2.15 -18.78
CA LEU A 257 -10.61 -3.30 -19.01
C LEU A 257 -11.51 -3.15 -20.26
N LEU A 258 -11.96 -1.93 -20.58
CA LEU A 258 -12.86 -1.65 -21.71
C LEU A 258 -12.15 -1.56 -23.08
N LEU A 259 -10.87 -1.21 -23.11
CA LEU A 259 -10.06 -1.17 -24.34
C LEU A 259 -9.82 -2.60 -24.86
N ARG A 260 -10.59 -3.03 -25.87
CA ARG A 260 -10.37 -4.30 -26.58
C ARG A 260 -9.29 -4.19 -27.65
#